data_AF-A0A2W5CQ23-F1
#
_entry.id   AF-A0A2W5CQ23-F1
#
_cell.length_a   1.000
_cell.length_b   1.000
_cell.length_c   1.000
_cell.angle_alpha   90.00
_cell.angle_beta   90.00
_cell.angle_gamma   90.00
#
_symmetry.space_group_name_H-M   'P 1'
#
loop_
_entity.id
_entity.type
_entity.pdbx_description
1 polymer ?
#
loop_
_entity_poly.entity_id
_entity_poly.type
_entity_poly.pdbx_seq_one_letter_code
_entity_poly.pdbx_strand_id
1 'polypeptide(L)' 'MNFDATRMLSFDLETTSVKPKEARIVTSALVRIDGREVDKREMLADPGVEIP' A
#
# COMPACT_ATOMS: atom_id res chain seq x y z
N MET A 1 -19.84 16.39 0.09
CA MET A 1 -18.85 15.45 -0.49
C MET A 1 -19.23 14.09 0.07
N ASN A 2 -19.74 13.19 -0.78
CA ASN A 2 -20.29 11.92 -0.32
C ASN A 2 -19.25 10.83 -0.53
N PHE A 3 -19.12 9.94 0.45
CA PHE A 3 -18.35 8.73 0.31
C PHE A 3 -19.03 7.80 -0.71
N ASP A 4 -18.23 7.21 -1.60
CA ASP A 4 -18.67 6.25 -2.61
C ASP A 4 -17.81 4.98 -2.51
N ALA A 5 -18.40 3.91 -1.96
CA ALA A 5 -17.71 2.63 -1.81
C ALA A 5 -17.35 1.97 -3.15
N THR A 6 -17.94 2.42 -4.26
CA THR A 6 -17.61 1.91 -5.60
C THR A 6 -16.37 2.60 -6.20
N ARG A 7 -15.82 3.61 -5.52
CA ARG A 7 -14.62 4.35 -5.92
C ARG A 7 -13.65 4.44 -4.75
N MET A 8 -12.84 3.40 -4.61
CA MET A 8 -11.92 3.25 -3.48
C MET A 8 -10.51 2.90 -3.95
N LEU A 9 -9.53 3.40 -3.22
CA LEU A 9 -8.16 2.89 -3.25
C LEU A 9 -7.86 2.35 -1.85
N SER A 10 -7.63 1.06 -1.74
CA SER A 10 -7.12 0.44 -0.51
C SER A 10 -5.67 0.05 -0.71
N PHE A 11 -4.90 0.10 0.37
CA PHE A 11 -3.53 -0.35 0.36
C PHE A 11 -3.16 -0.96 1.71
N ASP A 12 -2.15 -1.82 1.66
CA ASP A 12 -1.45 -2.34 2.82
C ASP A 12 0.07 -2.22 2.58
N LEU A 13 0.83 -1.92 3.63
CA LEU A 13 2.27 -1.68 3.57
C LEU A 13 2.99 -2.47 4.64
N GLU A 14 4.08 -3.14 4.24
CA GLU A 14 5.06 -3.65 5.20
C GLU A 14 6.27 -2.72 5.24
N THR A 15 6.76 -2.45 6.45
CA THR A 15 7.82 -1.46 6.68
C THR A 15 8.93 -2.03 7.55
N THR A 16 10.12 -1.43 7.48
CA THR A 16 11.27 -1.86 8.30
C THR A 16 11.13 -1.55 9.79
N SER A 17 10.14 -0.74 10.20
CA SER A 17 9.90 -0.35 11.60
C SER A 17 8.54 0.33 11.77
N VAL A 18 8.01 0.32 12.99
CA VAL A 18 6.78 1.03 13.37
C VAL A 18 6.95 2.56 13.46
N LYS A 19 8.17 3.09 13.34
CA LYS A 19 8.46 4.54 13.42
C LYS A 19 8.45 5.18 12.02
N PRO A 20 7.39 5.90 11.60
CA PRO A 20 7.22 6.26 10.18
C PRO A 20 8.26 7.27 9.65
N LYS A 21 8.89 8.05 10.53
CA LYS A 21 9.94 9.02 10.15
C LYS A 21 11.30 8.37 9.89
N GLU A 22 11.49 7.12 10.33
CA GLU A 22 12.74 6.36 10.22
C GLU A 22 12.59 5.15 9.28
N ALA A 23 11.37 4.60 9.20
CA ALA A 23 11.05 3.39 8.45
C ALA A 23 11.10 3.59 6.93
N ARG A 24 11.32 2.49 6.22
CA ARG A 24 11.20 2.38 4.76
C ARG A 24 10.12 1.38 4.42
N ILE A 25 9.40 1.62 3.33
CA ILE A 25 8.43 0.67 2.77
C ILE A 25 9.21 -0.46 2.08
N VAL A 26 8.90 -1.70 2.44
CA VAL A 26 9.46 -2.91 1.84
C VAL A 26 8.48 -3.48 0.82
N THR A 27 7.21 -3.59 1.18
CA THR A 27 6.17 -4.08 0.28
C THR A 27 4.99 -3.13 0.23
N SER A 28 4.23 -3.22 -0.86
CA SER A 28 2.90 -2.60 -0.93
C SER A 28 1.95 -3.49 -1.71
N ALA A 29 0.73 -3.66 -1.21
CA ALA A 29 -0.38 -4.24 -1.94
C ALA A 29 -1.45 -3.17 -2.15
N LEU A 30 -1.79 -2.86 -3.39
CA LEU A 30 -2.78 -1.85 -3.76
C LEU A 30 -3.97 -2.54 -4.44
N VAL A 31 -5.19 -2.09 -4.10
CA VAL A 31 -6.42 -2.44 -4.81
C VAL A 31 -7.18 -1.16 -5.15
N ARG A 32 -7.35 -0.90 -6.44
CA ARG A 32 -8.18 0.18 -6.96
C ARG A 32 -9.52 -0.39 -7.40
N ILE A 33 -10.61 0.17 -6.88
CA ILE A 33 -11.98 -0.15 -7.25
C ILE A 33 -12.55 1.05 -8.01
N ASP A 34 -13.04 0.81 -9.22
CA ASP A 34 -13.80 1.79 -10.01
C ASP A 34 -15.03 1.10 -10.62
N GLY A 35 -16.15 1.18 -9.90
CA GLY A 35 -17.38 0.45 -10.21
C GLY A 35 -17.16 -1.06 -10.12
N ARG A 36 -17.12 -1.73 -11.28
CA ARG A 36 -16.86 -3.18 -11.38
C ARG A 36 -15.40 -3.49 -11.72
N GLU A 37 -14.62 -2.49 -12.11
CA GLU A 37 -13.21 -2.68 -12.41
C GLU A 37 -12.42 -2.75 -11.10
N VAL A 38 -11.64 -3.81 -10.96
CA VAL A 38 -10.75 -4.03 -9.82
C VAL A 38 -9.35 -4.26 -10.37
N ASP A 39 -8.44 -3.34 -10.05
CA ASP A 39 -7.04 -3.43 -10.40
C ASP A 39 -6.20 -3.69 -9.15
N LYS A 40 -5.36 -4.72 -9.19
CA LYS A 40 -4.54 -5.16 -8.06
C LYS A 40 -3.08 -5.08 -8.45
N ARG A 41 -2.27 -4.47 -7.58
CA ARG A 41 -0.83 -4.34 -7.80
C ARG A 41 -0.07 -4.61 -6.53
N GLU A 42 0.88 -5.52 -6.62
CA GLU A 42 1.86 -5.80 -5.58
C GLU A 42 3.23 -5.30 -6.04
N MET A 43 3.99 -4.71 -5.11
CA MET A 43 5.32 -4.20 -5.36
C MET A 43 6.23 -4.55 -4.19
N LEU A 44 7.48 -4.89 -4.52
CA LEU A 44 8.55 -5.18 -3.58
C LEU A 44 9.70 -4.22 -3.87
N ALA A 45 10.14 -3.49 -2.84
CA ALA A 45 11.28 -2.59 -2.90
C ALA A 45 12.42 -3.16 -2.05
N ASP A 46 13.65 -3.04 -2.54
CA ASP A 46 14.82 -3.20 -1.69
C ASP A 46 14.95 -1.94 -0.81
N PRO A 47 14.82 -2.05 0.53
CA PRO A 47 14.90 -0.88 1.40
C PRO A 47 16.34 -0.35 1.54
N GLY A 48 17.37 -1.09 1.10
CA GLY A 48 18.77 -0.71 1.24
C GLY A 48 19.27 -0.67 2.69
N VAL A 49 18.49 -1.24 3.62
CA VAL A 49 18.79 -1.39 5.05
C VAL A 49 18.31 -2.76 5.52
N GLU A 50 18.83 -3.26 6.63
CA GLU A 50 18.42 -4.53 7.22
C GLU A 50 16.96 -4.47 7.73
N ILE A 51 16.22 -5.56 7.56
CA ILE A 51 14.84 -5.72 8.02
C ILE A 51 14.88 -6.56 9.32
N PRO A 52 14.23 -6.13 10.42
CA PRO A 52 14.20 -6.90 11.67
C PRO A 52 13.37 -8.19 11.59
#